data_AF-B4S646-F1
#
_entry.id   AF-B4S646-F1
#
_cell.length_a   1.000
_cell.length_b   1.000
_cell.length_c   1.000
_cell.angle_alpha   90.00
_cell.angle_beta   90.00
_cell.angle_gamma   90.00
#
_symmetry.space_group_name_H-M   'P 1'
#
loop_
_entity.id
_entity.type
_entity.pdbx_description
1 polymer ?
#
loop_
_entity_poly.entity_id
_entity_poly.type
_entity_poly.pdbx_seq_one_letter_code
_entity_poly.pdbx_strand_id
1 'polypeptide(L)'
;MGYSHAVRHSILKKVLPPESRNIAEVSRETGINHQTIRNWIKQAESGILADGTQDSCPRFLTPKEKYELVVEAAGIDDEQLGEFLRERGLHTEHLTIWDQELRDMVDKKSEQQDKENKELKKKVRELEKELQRKEKALAEAAALLVLKKKLSALTKENEDD
;
A
#
# COMPACT_ATOMS: atom_id res chain seq x y z
N MET A 1 15.84 26.68 0.16
CA MET A 1 16.07 25.25 -0.12
C MET A 1 15.53 24.46 1.06
N GLY A 2 14.36 23.82 0.93
CA GLY A 2 13.77 23.01 2.00
C GLY A 2 14.39 21.62 2.01
N TYR A 3 14.77 21.12 3.18
CA TYR A 3 15.24 19.74 3.34
C TYR A 3 14.05 18.77 3.37
N SER A 4 14.18 17.62 2.71
CA SER A 4 13.13 16.59 2.69
C SER A 4 12.89 16.00 4.08
N HIS A 5 11.67 15.49 4.30
CA HIS A 5 11.27 14.88 5.58
C HIS A 5 12.20 13.71 5.97
N ALA A 6 12.60 12.88 5.01
CA ALA A 6 13.53 11.77 5.23
C ALA A 6 14.90 12.24 5.77
N VAL A 7 15.42 13.35 5.23
CA VAL A 7 16.70 13.92 5.66
C VAL A 7 16.58 14.51 7.07
N ARG A 8 15.50 15.25 7.34
CA ARG A 8 15.22 15.81 8.68
C ARG A 8 15.09 14.72 9.73
N HIS A 9 14.35 13.65 9.44
CA HIS A 9 14.12 12.55 10.37
C HIS A 9 15.39 11.73 10.64
N SER A 10 16.20 11.47 9.61
CA SER A 10 17.50 10.80 9.75
C SER A 10 18.45 11.57 10.67
N ILE A 11 18.46 12.90 10.55
CA ILE A 11 19.31 13.78 11.37
C ILE A 11 18.81 13.86 12.81
N LEU A 12 17.49 13.99 13.00
CA LEU A 12 16.89 13.97 14.33
C LEU A 12 17.16 12.66 15.07
N LYS A 13 17.11 11.51 14.38
CA LYS A 13 17.45 10.20 14.97
C LYS A 13 18.89 10.12 15.47
N LYS A 14 19.84 10.75 14.79
CA LYS A 14 21.26 10.79 15.19
C LYS A 14 21.49 11.68 16.42
N VAL A 15 20.74 12.78 16.54
CA VAL A 15 20.99 13.83 17.54
C VAL A 15 20.12 13.68 18.79
N LEU A 16 18.93 13.08 18.67
CA LEU A 16 18.07 12.75 19.80
C LEU A 16 18.44 11.38 20.41
N PRO A 17 18.00 11.09 21.66
CA PRO A 17 18.14 9.75 22.23
C PRO A 17 17.51 8.71 21.30
N PRO A 18 18.19 7.57 21.01
CA PRO A 18 19.23 6.92 21.82
C PRO A 18 20.69 7.21 21.43
N GLU A 19 20.99 7.84 20.30
CA GLU A 19 22.37 8.05 19.84
C GLU A 19 23.03 9.30 20.44
N SER A 20 22.26 10.38 20.68
CA SER A 20 22.71 11.62 21.33
C SER A 20 24.02 12.20 20.77
N ARG A 21 24.26 12.09 19.44
CA ARG A 21 25.50 12.54 18.80
C ARG A 21 25.62 14.06 18.80
N ASN A 22 26.86 14.56 18.82
CA ASN A 22 27.14 15.98 18.84
C ASN A 22 26.69 16.66 17.54
N ILE A 23 25.93 17.75 17.66
CA ILE A 23 25.45 18.58 16.54
C ILE A 23 26.59 19.02 15.61
N ALA A 24 27.78 19.29 16.16
CA ALA A 24 28.95 19.71 15.40
C ALA A 24 29.58 18.61 14.53
N GLU A 25 29.38 17.34 14.91
CA GLU A 25 29.80 16.19 14.13
C GLU A 25 28.80 15.90 13.01
N VAL A 26 27.51 15.89 13.35
CA VAL A 26 26.42 15.65 12.38
C VAL A 26 26.38 16.74 11.32
N SER A 27 26.66 18.00 11.67
CA SER A 27 26.74 19.10 10.72
C SER A 27 27.89 18.94 9.72
N ARG A 28 29.07 18.49 10.17
CA ARG A 28 30.21 18.21 9.28
C ARG A 28 29.96 17.00 8.38
N GLU A 29 29.30 15.97 8.90
CA GLU A 29 28.97 14.75 8.15
C GLU A 29 27.91 15.00 7.05
N THR A 30 26.88 15.78 7.39
CA THR A 30 25.70 15.97 6.50
C THR A 30 25.76 17.27 5.68
N GLY A 31 26.69 18.16 5.99
CA GLY A 31 26.78 19.50 5.37
C GLY A 31 25.66 20.46 5.80
N ILE A 32 24.85 20.11 6.81
CA ILE A 32 23.71 20.91 7.25
C ILE A 32 24.12 21.83 8.37
N ASN A 33 23.74 23.11 8.28
CA ASN A 33 24.12 24.13 9.24
C ASN A 33 23.66 23.76 10.67
N HIS A 34 24.55 23.95 11.66
CA HIS A 34 24.27 23.75 13.08
C HIS A 34 22.95 24.37 13.55
N GLN A 35 22.63 25.57 13.07
CA GLN A 35 21.42 26.30 13.47
C GLN A 35 20.14 25.61 12.98
N THR A 36 20.18 25.02 11.78
CA THR A 36 19.06 24.26 11.21
C THR A 36 18.78 23.01 12.05
N ILE A 37 19.82 22.29 12.44
CA ILE A 37 19.71 21.09 13.29
C ILE A 37 19.12 21.48 14.66
N ARG A 38 19.61 22.56 15.28
CA ARG A 38 19.04 23.07 16.55
C ARG A 38 17.57 23.45 16.44
N ASN A 39 17.16 24.07 15.33
CA ASN A 39 15.76 24.43 15.11
C ASN A 39 14.89 23.17 15.01
N TRP A 40 15.36 22.11 14.35
CA TRP A 40 14.64 20.83 14.28
C TRP A 40 14.53 20.14 15.63
N ILE A 41 15.57 20.19 16.47
CA ILE A 41 15.52 19.64 17.85
C ILE A 41 14.47 20.39 18.66
N LYS A 42 14.45 21.73 18.60
CA LYS A 42 13.44 22.53 19.30
C LYS A 42 12.02 22.21 18.84
N GLN A 43 11.83 22.03 17.53
CA GLN A 43 10.54 21.61 16.96
C GLN A 43 10.14 20.18 17.41
N ALA A 44 11.13 19.32 17.65
CA ALA A 44 10.95 17.98 18.21
C ALA A 44 10.52 17.99 19.67
N GLU A 45 11.17 18.80 20.49
CA GLU A 45 10.88 18.94 21.91
C GLU A 45 9.52 19.61 22.17
N SER A 46 9.12 20.56 21.31
CA SER A 46 7.84 21.24 21.45
C SER A 46 6.63 20.40 21.00
N GLY A 47 6.84 19.16 20.54
CA GLY A 47 5.78 18.31 19.98
C GLY A 47 5.22 18.82 18.63
N ILE A 48 5.83 19.87 18.06
CA ILE A 48 5.49 20.45 16.75
C ILE A 48 6.30 19.73 15.65
N LEU A 49 6.55 18.44 15.83
CA LEU A 49 7.01 17.56 14.74
C LEU A 49 5.86 17.10 13.85
N ALA A 50 4.63 17.50 14.16
CA ALA A 50 3.60 17.59 13.15
C ALA A 50 3.89 18.82 12.28
N ASP A 51 4.41 18.53 11.09
CA ASP A 51 4.20 19.35 9.89
C ASP A 51 4.72 20.79 9.87
N GLY A 52 5.83 21.05 10.56
CA GLY A 52 6.53 22.33 10.45
C GLY A 52 7.09 22.57 9.04
N THR A 53 6.29 23.24 8.21
CA THR A 53 6.58 23.96 6.95
C THR A 53 6.88 23.11 5.70
N GLN A 54 6.14 22.03 5.48
CA GLN A 54 5.82 21.53 4.13
C GLN A 54 4.34 21.18 3.92
N ASP A 55 3.45 21.57 4.84
CA ASP A 55 2.04 21.76 4.49
C ASP A 55 1.96 22.66 3.25
N SER A 56 1.27 22.18 2.23
CA SER A 56 0.96 22.89 0.98
C SER A 56 1.98 22.80 -0.17
N CYS A 57 2.70 21.68 -0.35
CA CYS A 57 3.17 21.36 -1.70
C CYS A 57 2.16 20.42 -2.38
N PRO A 58 1.44 20.86 -3.43
CA PRO A 58 0.51 20.05 -4.23
C PRO A 58 1.04 18.66 -4.64
N ARG A 59 2.38 18.54 -4.71
CA ARG A 59 3.09 17.33 -5.17
C ARG A 59 3.23 16.23 -4.12
N PHE A 60 3.21 16.56 -2.83
CA PHE A 60 3.43 15.58 -1.76
C PHE A 60 2.14 15.10 -1.09
N LEU A 61 0.99 15.63 -1.51
CA LEU A 61 -0.32 15.22 -0.99
C LEU A 61 -0.67 13.80 -1.42
N THR A 62 -1.17 13.02 -0.48
CA THR A 62 -1.68 11.67 -0.77
C THR A 62 -2.96 11.76 -1.62
N PRO A 63 -3.32 10.70 -2.39
CA PRO A 63 -4.58 10.70 -3.14
C PRO A 63 -5.82 10.95 -2.27
N LYS A 64 -5.78 10.52 -1.00
CA LYS A 64 -6.86 10.76 -0.03
C LYS A 64 -6.95 12.24 0.34
N GLU A 65 -5.84 12.89 0.66
CA GLU A 65 -5.80 14.32 0.97
C GLU A 65 -6.21 15.18 -0.23
N LYS A 66 -5.74 14.81 -1.44
CA LYS A 66 -6.19 15.47 -2.68
C LYS A 66 -7.70 15.38 -2.85
N TYR A 67 -8.29 14.21 -2.59
CA TYR A 67 -9.74 14.03 -2.67
C TYR A 67 -10.49 14.88 -1.64
N GLU A 68 -10.04 14.88 -0.38
CA GLU A 68 -10.63 15.72 0.68
C GLU A 68 -10.62 17.20 0.28
N LEU A 69 -9.50 17.70 -0.25
CA LEU A 69 -9.39 19.07 -0.73
C LEU A 69 -10.30 19.38 -1.92
N VAL A 70 -10.45 18.44 -2.86
CA VAL A 70 -11.37 18.60 -4.00
C VAL A 70 -12.84 18.64 -3.53
N VAL A 71 -13.20 17.80 -2.56
CA VAL A 71 -14.56 17.78 -1.98
C VAL A 71 -14.84 19.04 -1.17
N GLU A 72 -13.88 19.47 -0.33
CA GLU A 72 -13.99 20.72 0.41
C GLU A 72 -14.14 21.91 -0.53
N ALA A 73 -13.29 21.99 -1.57
CA ALA A 73 -13.37 23.05 -2.57
C ALA A 73 -14.71 23.05 -3.32
N ALA A 74 -15.32 21.89 -3.58
CA ALA A 74 -16.62 21.80 -4.23
C ALA A 74 -17.79 22.25 -3.34
N GLY A 75 -17.60 22.29 -2.00
CA GLY A 75 -18.62 22.75 -1.05
C GLY A 75 -18.51 24.24 -0.69
N ILE A 76 -17.47 24.93 -1.17
CA ILE A 76 -17.21 26.35 -0.91
C ILE A 76 -17.74 27.17 -2.09
N ASP A 77 -18.32 28.34 -1.79
CA ASP A 77 -18.79 29.27 -2.82
C ASP A 77 -17.62 29.89 -3.62
N ASP A 78 -17.85 30.24 -4.88
CA ASP A 78 -16.81 30.72 -5.80
C ASP A 78 -16.06 31.97 -5.25
N GLU A 79 -16.75 32.81 -4.47
CA GLU A 79 -16.17 34.00 -3.85
C GLU A 79 -15.13 33.66 -2.77
N GLN A 80 -15.35 32.57 -2.03
CA GLN A 80 -14.50 32.11 -0.94
C GLN A 80 -13.45 31.09 -1.40
N LEU A 81 -13.67 30.43 -2.53
CA LEU A 81 -12.77 29.44 -3.10
C LEU A 81 -11.38 30.02 -3.39
N GLY A 82 -11.33 31.26 -3.88
CA GLY A 82 -10.06 31.94 -4.15
C GLY A 82 -9.24 32.20 -2.88
N GLU A 83 -9.89 32.53 -1.76
CA GLU A 83 -9.22 32.72 -0.46
C GLU A 83 -8.73 31.38 0.11
N PHE A 84 -9.59 30.37 0.11
CA PHE A 84 -9.28 29.01 0.53
C PHE A 84 -8.06 28.43 -0.19
N LEU A 85 -7.98 28.61 -1.51
CA LEU A 85 -6.86 28.14 -2.33
C LEU A 85 -5.56 28.88 -1.98
N ARG A 86 -5.62 30.20 -1.77
CA ARG A 86 -4.43 30.99 -1.43
C ARG A 86 -3.88 30.65 -0.04
N GLU A 87 -4.74 30.45 0.96
CA GLU A 87 -4.33 30.03 2.30
C GLU A 87 -3.58 28.70 2.29
N ARG A 88 -4.00 27.80 1.40
CA ARG A 88 -3.41 26.45 1.24
C ARG A 88 -2.36 26.39 0.13
N GLY A 89 -1.92 27.51 -0.44
CA GLY A 89 -0.91 27.53 -1.50
C GLY A 89 -1.29 26.73 -2.76
N LEU A 90 -2.59 26.58 -3.04
CA LEU A 90 -3.15 25.81 -4.15
C LEU A 90 -3.60 26.74 -5.28
N HIS A 91 -3.69 26.17 -6.48
CA HIS A 91 -4.23 26.81 -7.67
C HIS A 91 -5.44 26.01 -8.17
N THR A 92 -6.36 26.68 -8.85
CA THR A 92 -7.57 26.05 -9.40
C THR A 92 -7.24 24.90 -10.36
N GLU A 93 -6.14 25.01 -11.11
CA GLU A 93 -5.63 23.92 -11.97
C GLU A 93 -5.25 22.66 -11.20
N HIS A 94 -4.84 22.77 -9.93
CA HIS A 94 -4.54 21.58 -9.12
C HIS A 94 -5.81 20.78 -8.83
N LEU A 95 -6.92 21.46 -8.55
CA LEU A 95 -8.19 20.78 -8.29
C LEU A 95 -8.70 20.03 -9.53
N THR A 96 -8.61 20.65 -10.70
CA THR A 96 -9.06 20.01 -11.96
C THR A 96 -8.20 18.81 -12.33
N ILE A 97 -6.88 18.91 -12.18
CA ILE A 97 -5.96 17.79 -12.40
C ILE A 97 -6.24 16.66 -11.40
N TRP A 98 -6.43 16.98 -10.12
CA TRP A 98 -6.68 15.94 -9.11
C TRP A 98 -8.02 15.26 -9.28
N ASP A 99 -9.08 15.98 -9.66
CA ASP A 99 -10.37 15.34 -9.97
C ASP A 99 -10.23 14.34 -11.13
N GLN A 100 -9.51 14.71 -12.19
CA GLN A 100 -9.22 13.82 -13.31
C GLN A 100 -8.35 12.62 -12.88
N GLU A 101 -7.25 12.85 -12.17
CA GLU A 101 -6.37 11.79 -11.65
C GLU A 101 -7.13 10.78 -10.80
N LEU A 102 -8.04 11.26 -9.92
CA LEU A 102 -8.83 10.42 -9.04
C LEU A 102 -9.86 9.58 -9.80
N ARG A 103 -10.53 10.16 -10.80
CA ARG A 103 -11.44 9.42 -11.69
C ARG A 103 -10.72 8.33 -12.47
N ASP A 104 -9.60 8.68 -13.09
CA ASP A 104 -8.72 7.76 -13.82
C ASP A 104 -8.25 6.59 -12.95
N MET A 105 -7.89 6.86 -11.69
CA MET A 105 -7.45 5.83 -10.75
C MET A 105 -8.57 4.84 -10.43
N VAL A 106 -9.81 5.31 -10.28
CA VAL A 106 -10.97 4.44 -10.03
C VAL A 106 -11.24 3.55 -11.24
N ASP A 107 -11.25 4.12 -12.44
CA ASP A 107 -11.52 3.38 -13.68
C ASP A 107 -10.45 2.32 -13.94
N LYS A 108 -9.16 2.71 -13.88
CA LYS A 108 -8.02 1.79 -14.06
C LYS A 108 -8.01 0.67 -13.02
N LYS A 109 -8.33 0.98 -11.76
CA LYS A 109 -8.39 -0.03 -10.69
C LYS A 109 -9.53 -1.02 -10.94
N SER A 110 -10.70 -0.55 -11.37
CA SER A 110 -11.83 -1.42 -11.71
C SER A 110 -11.47 -2.36 -12.86
N GLU A 111 -10.89 -1.84 -13.94
CA GLU A 111 -10.49 -2.65 -15.09
C GLU A 111 -9.43 -3.71 -14.73
N GLN A 112 -8.44 -3.33 -13.92
CA GLN A 112 -7.38 -4.23 -13.49
C GLN A 112 -7.95 -5.35 -12.61
N GLN A 113 -8.81 -5.00 -11.65
CA GLN A 113 -9.48 -5.97 -10.78
C GLN A 113 -10.36 -6.93 -11.57
N ASP A 114 -11.06 -6.45 -12.60
CA ASP A 114 -11.87 -7.30 -13.47
C ASP A 114 -11.05 -8.28 -14.30
N LYS A 115 -9.89 -7.84 -14.81
CA LYS A 115 -8.94 -8.71 -15.53
C LYS A 115 -8.40 -9.79 -14.60
N GLU A 116 -7.91 -9.40 -13.42
CA GLU A 116 -7.39 -10.34 -12.42
C GLU A 116 -8.45 -11.35 -11.97
N ASN A 117 -9.68 -10.89 -11.71
CA ASN A 117 -10.80 -11.77 -11.36
C ASN A 117 -11.14 -12.76 -12.46
N LYS A 118 -11.10 -12.35 -13.74
CA LYS A 118 -11.33 -13.26 -14.87
C LYS A 118 -10.24 -14.32 -14.97
N GLU A 119 -8.97 -13.94 -14.77
CA GLU A 119 -7.84 -14.88 -14.77
C GLU A 119 -7.89 -15.87 -13.61
N LEU A 120 -8.18 -15.37 -12.40
CA LEU A 120 -8.35 -16.22 -11.22
C LEU A 120 -9.51 -17.21 -11.40
N LYS A 121 -10.66 -16.76 -11.91
CA LYS A 121 -11.80 -17.64 -12.21
C LYS A 121 -11.44 -18.72 -13.23
N LYS A 122 -10.64 -18.41 -14.25
CA LYS A 122 -10.14 -19.42 -15.21
C LYS A 122 -9.23 -20.44 -14.53
N LYS A 123 -8.29 -19.99 -13.72
CA LYS A 123 -7.38 -20.87 -12.96
C LYS A 123 -8.13 -21.79 -12.02
N VAL A 124 -9.10 -21.26 -11.28
CA VAL A 124 -9.97 -22.05 -10.38
C VAL A 124 -10.69 -23.14 -11.16
N ARG A 125 -11.33 -22.81 -12.30
CA ARG A 125 -12.02 -23.81 -13.12
C ARG A 125 -11.09 -24.90 -13.67
N GLU A 126 -9.87 -24.55 -14.05
CA GLU A 126 -8.90 -25.54 -14.55
C GLU A 126 -8.44 -26.46 -13.42
N LEU A 127 -8.12 -25.89 -12.26
CA LEU A 127 -7.73 -26.65 -11.07
C LEU A 127 -8.86 -27.57 -10.58
N GLU A 128 -10.11 -27.10 -10.59
CA GLU A 128 -11.28 -27.92 -10.25
C GLU A 128 -11.43 -29.12 -11.20
N LYS A 129 -11.22 -28.93 -12.51
CA LYS A 129 -11.26 -30.03 -13.48
C LYS A 129 -10.13 -31.02 -13.27
N GLU A 130 -8.92 -30.54 -13.04
CA GLU A 130 -7.78 -31.41 -12.74
C GLU A 130 -8.00 -32.21 -11.45
N LEU A 131 -8.54 -31.56 -10.42
CA LEU A 131 -8.88 -32.19 -9.16
C LEU A 131 -9.90 -33.31 -9.38
N GLN A 132 -10.99 -33.04 -10.09
CA GLN A 132 -12.01 -34.05 -10.41
C GLN A 132 -11.43 -35.25 -11.18
N ARG A 133 -10.53 -35.01 -12.14
CA ARG A 133 -9.86 -36.09 -12.88
C ARG A 133 -8.97 -36.94 -11.96
N LYS A 134 -8.21 -36.30 -11.07
CA LYS A 134 -7.34 -36.97 -10.10
C LYS A 134 -8.16 -37.76 -9.07
N GLU A 135 -9.25 -37.20 -8.57
CA GLU A 135 -10.17 -37.87 -7.64
C GLU A 135 -10.83 -39.09 -8.29
N LYS A 136 -11.26 -38.98 -9.55
CA LYS A 136 -11.81 -40.12 -10.30
C LYS A 136 -10.79 -41.25 -10.46
N ALA A 137 -9.56 -40.92 -10.89
CA ALA A 137 -8.50 -41.92 -11.03
C ALA A 137 -8.13 -42.56 -9.67
N LEU A 138 -8.13 -41.76 -8.60
CA LEU A 138 -7.89 -42.26 -7.24
C LEU A 138 -9.01 -43.22 -6.79
N ALA A 139 -10.27 -42.88 -7.07
CA ALA A 139 -11.42 -43.74 -6.76
C ALA A 139 -11.39 -45.05 -7.55
N GLU A 140 -11.03 -45.01 -8.83
CA GLU A 140 -10.85 -46.20 -9.67
C GLU A 140 -9.73 -47.10 -9.13
N ALA A 141 -8.58 -46.53 -8.73
CA ALA A 141 -7.49 -47.27 -8.11
C ALA A 141 -7.92 -47.91 -6.77
N ALA A 142 -8.66 -47.18 -5.93
CA ALA A 142 -9.19 -47.71 -4.68
C ALA A 142 -10.17 -48.87 -4.92
N ALA A 143 -11.05 -48.77 -5.93
CA ALA A 143 -11.97 -49.84 -6.30
C ALA A 143 -11.22 -51.11 -6.77
N LEU A 144 -10.16 -50.95 -7.59
CA LEU A 144 -9.32 -52.07 -8.01
C LEU A 144 -8.63 -52.76 -6.83
N LEU A 145 -8.12 -52.01 -5.85
CA LEU A 145 -7.53 -52.57 -4.64
C LEU A 145 -8.54 -53.36 -3.80
N VAL A 146 -9.76 -52.83 -3.65
CA VAL A 146 -10.85 -53.53 -2.94
C VAL A 146 -11.23 -54.81 -3.66
N LEU A 147 -11.38 -54.78 -4.99
CA LEU A 147 -11.69 -55.97 -5.78
C LEU A 147 -10.58 -57.02 -5.69
N LYS A 148 -9.31 -56.61 -5.80
CA LYS A 148 -8.16 -57.51 -5.62
C LYS A 148 -8.19 -58.19 -4.24
N LYS A 149 -8.49 -57.44 -3.18
CA LYS A 149 -8.61 -57.99 -1.82
C LYS A 149 -9.74 -59.01 -1.71
N LYS A 150 -10.92 -58.70 -2.26
CA LYS A 150 -12.07 -59.63 -2.27
C LYS A 150 -11.77 -60.91 -3.04
N LEU A 151 -11.13 -60.80 -4.21
CA LEU A 151 -10.74 -61.95 -5.02
C LEU A 151 -9.73 -62.84 -4.29
N SER A 152 -8.72 -62.24 -3.65
CA SER A 152 -7.75 -63.00 -2.85
C SER A 152 -8.36 -63.72 -1.65
N ALA A 153 -9.42 -63.16 -1.05
CA ALA A 153 -10.13 -63.81 0.05
C ALA A 153 -10.92 -65.04 -0.45
N LEU A 154 -11.65 -64.88 -1.56
CA LEU A 154 -12.39 -65.98 -2.19
C LEU A 154 -11.47 -67.13 -2.63
N THR A 155 -10.34 -66.84 -3.26
CA THR A 155 -9.40 -67.91 -3.66
C THR A 155 -8.79 -68.63 -2.47
N LYS A 156 -8.58 -67.93 -1.35
CA LYS A 156 -8.01 -68.55 -0.14
C LYS A 156 -9.02 -69.42 0.60
N GLU A 157 -10.28 -69.01 0.64
CA GLU A 157 -11.39 -69.82 1.18
C GLU A 157 -11.61 -71.12 0.39
N ASN A 158 -11.31 -71.15 -0.91
CA ASN A 158 -11.41 -72.36 -1.75
C ASN A 158 -10.17 -73.28 -1.69
N GLU A 159 -9.05 -72.84 -1.11
CA GLU A 159 -7.84 -73.66 -0.94
C GLU A 159 -7.79 -74.36 0.43
N ASP A 160 -8.61 -73.91 1.39
CA ASP A 160 -8.69 -74.44 2.76
C ASP A 160 -9.88 -75.42 2.98
N ASP A 161 -10.60 -75.80 1.90
CA ASP A 161 -11.61 -76.89 1.83
C ASP A 161 -11.05 -78.12 1.10
#